data_AF-A0A6J4SA65-F1
#
_entry.id   AF-A0A6J4SA65-F1
#
_cell.length_a   1.000
_cell.length_b   1.000
_cell.length_c   1.000
_cell.angle_alpha   90.00
_cell.angle_beta   90.00
_cell.angle_gamma   90.00
#
_symmetry.space_group_name_H-M   'P 1'
#
loop_
_entity.id
_entity.type
_entity.pdbx_description
1 polymer ?
#
loop_
_entity_poly.entity_id
_entity_poly.type
_entity_poly.pdbx_seq_one_letter_code
_entity_poly.pdbx_strand_id
1 'polypeptide(L)'
;GPVKDERALNVVMGVNEDRYDPAIHDIVTAASCTTNCLAPVVKAIHEGIGILRGSITTLHDLTNTQTLLDAPHKDLRRARAAGLSLIPTSTGSATAIGLIFPELAVARGLDA
;
A
#
# COMPACT_ATOMS: atom_id res chain seq x y z
N GLY A 1 -3.99 3.26 7.62
CA GLY A 1 -3.72 2.21 6.61
C GLY A 1 -4.93 2.09 5.70
N PRO A 2 -4.78 1.62 4.46
CA PRO A 2 -5.89 1.56 3.51
C PRO A 2 -7.04 0.71 4.07
N VAL A 3 -8.26 1.22 3.96
CA VAL A 3 -9.47 0.52 4.39
C VAL A 3 -9.93 -0.37 3.23
N LYS A 4 -10.25 -1.63 3.55
CA LYS A 4 -10.69 -2.66 2.59
C LYS A 4 -12.22 -2.72 2.47
N ASP A 5 -12.88 -1.60 2.64
CA ASP A 5 -14.33 -1.43 2.47
C ASP A 5 -14.53 -0.58 1.22
N GLU A 6 -15.36 -1.04 0.29
CA GLU A 6 -15.62 -0.37 -0.98
C GLU A 6 -16.28 1.01 -0.79
N ARG A 7 -16.91 1.24 0.36
CA ARG A 7 -17.49 2.55 0.73
C ARG A 7 -16.43 3.58 1.12
N ALA A 8 -15.20 3.15 1.40
CA ALA A 8 -14.11 4.03 1.79
C ALA A 8 -13.17 4.30 0.62
N LEU A 9 -13.27 5.49 0.01
CA LEU A 9 -12.37 5.87 -1.08
C LEU A 9 -10.94 6.05 -0.55
N ASN A 10 -10.00 5.31 -1.12
CA ASN A 10 -8.56 5.49 -0.86
C ASN A 10 -8.04 6.58 -1.80
N VAL A 11 -7.72 7.74 -1.25
CA VAL A 11 -7.27 8.93 -1.98
C VAL A 11 -5.76 9.10 -1.84
N VAL A 12 -5.11 9.35 -2.98
CA VAL A 12 -3.74 9.83 -3.09
C VAL A 12 -3.77 11.12 -3.90
N MET A 13 -3.27 12.20 -3.29
CA MET A 13 -3.24 13.52 -3.92
C MET A 13 -2.28 13.56 -5.12
N GLY A 14 -2.65 14.28 -6.18
CA GLY A 14 -1.96 14.30 -7.48
C GLY A 14 -2.21 13.06 -8.35
N VAL A 15 -3.00 12.10 -7.85
CA VAL A 15 -3.20 10.80 -8.50
C VAL A 15 -4.66 10.58 -8.84
N ASN A 16 -5.53 10.54 -7.83
CA ASN A 16 -6.93 10.11 -7.97
C ASN A 16 -7.93 10.90 -7.09
N GLU A 17 -7.54 12.06 -6.59
CA GLU A 17 -8.38 12.93 -5.74
C GLU A 17 -9.64 13.44 -6.44
N ASP A 18 -9.63 13.48 -7.77
CA ASP A 18 -10.75 13.85 -8.64
C ASP A 18 -11.90 12.85 -8.57
N ARG A 19 -11.65 11.62 -8.08
CA ARG A 19 -12.69 10.60 -7.86
C ARG A 19 -13.54 10.84 -6.62
N TYR A 20 -13.17 11.81 -5.78
CA TYR A 20 -13.96 12.13 -4.60
C TYR A 20 -15.30 12.78 -4.99
N ASP A 21 -16.37 12.21 -4.46
CA ASP A 21 -17.73 12.71 -4.59
C ASP A 21 -18.34 12.85 -3.19
N PRO A 22 -18.64 14.07 -2.71
CA PRO A 22 -19.21 14.30 -1.39
C PRO A 22 -20.64 13.76 -1.21
N ALA A 23 -21.35 13.42 -2.29
CA ALA A 23 -22.67 12.81 -2.21
C ALA A 23 -22.62 11.29 -1.97
N ILE A 24 -21.47 10.66 -2.21
CA ILE A 24 -21.28 9.20 -2.12
C ILE A 24 -20.28 8.82 -1.02
N HIS A 25 -19.21 9.60 -0.87
CA HIS A 25 -18.06 9.24 -0.04
C HIS A 25 -18.12 9.93 1.32
N ASP A 26 -18.84 9.32 2.25
CA ASP A 26 -18.87 9.73 3.66
C ASP A 26 -17.54 9.45 4.38
N ILE A 27 -16.80 8.46 3.90
CA ILE A 27 -15.52 8.01 4.46
C ILE A 27 -14.48 8.01 3.36
N VAL A 28 -13.38 8.71 3.62
CA VAL A 28 -12.18 8.70 2.78
C VAL A 28 -10.97 8.29 3.61
N THR A 29 -9.96 7.73 2.96
CA THR A 29 -8.67 7.45 3.59
C THR A 29 -7.55 8.05 2.77
N ALA A 30 -6.55 8.61 3.43
CA ALA A 30 -5.34 9.11 2.78
C ALA A 30 -4.34 7.98 2.46
N ALA A 31 -4.83 6.76 2.22
CA ALA A 31 -4.03 5.55 1.98
C ALA A 31 -2.94 5.31 3.06
N SER A 32 -1.77 4.78 2.68
CA SER A 32 -0.58 4.63 3.54
C SER A 32 0.59 5.45 3.01
N CYS A 33 1.63 5.66 3.82
CA CYS A 33 2.88 6.30 3.42
C CYS A 33 3.49 5.65 2.16
N THR A 34 3.65 4.32 2.17
CA THR A 34 4.19 3.59 1.01
C THR A 34 3.27 3.68 -0.21
N THR A 35 1.94 3.70 -0.04
CA THR A 35 1.01 3.85 -1.17
C THR A 35 1.11 5.25 -1.79
N ASN A 36 1.17 6.30 -0.97
CA ASN A 36 1.37 7.68 -1.44
C ASN A 36 2.72 7.87 -2.14
N CYS A 37 3.77 7.18 -1.68
CA CYS A 37 5.08 7.20 -2.33
C CYS A 37 5.04 6.50 -3.70
N LEU A 38 4.37 5.35 -3.77
CA LEU A 38 4.38 4.50 -4.97
C LEU A 38 3.42 4.96 -6.06
N ALA A 39 2.23 5.44 -5.70
CA ALA A 39 1.17 5.72 -6.68
C ALA A 39 1.54 6.78 -7.75
N PRO A 40 2.23 7.89 -7.43
CA PRO A 40 2.68 8.84 -8.45
C PRO A 40 3.66 8.23 -9.45
N VAL A 41 4.56 7.34 -8.99
CA VAL A 41 5.51 6.62 -9.84
C VAL A 41 4.75 5.66 -10.77
N VAL A 42 3.78 4.92 -10.23
CA VAL A 42 2.92 4.03 -11.02
C VAL A 42 2.16 4.81 -12.08
N LYS A 43 1.54 5.94 -11.74
CA LYS A 43 0.82 6.82 -12.67
C LYS A 43 1.71 7.24 -13.84
N ALA A 44 2.87 7.83 -13.53
CA ALA A 44 3.79 8.33 -14.55
C ALA A 44 4.27 7.24 -15.53
N ILE A 45 4.59 6.05 -15.00
CA ILE A 45 5.01 4.92 -15.85
C ILE A 45 3.84 4.38 -16.66
N HIS A 46 2.67 4.20 -16.03
CA HIS A 46 1.50 3.61 -16.68
C HIS A 46 0.98 4.47 -17.83
N GLU A 47 0.81 5.78 -17.60
CA GLU A 47 0.33 6.73 -18.62
C GLU A 47 1.35 6.94 -19.75
N GLY A 48 2.64 6.80 -19.47
CA GLY A 48 3.70 6.99 -20.46
C GLY A 48 3.95 5.75 -21.33
N ILE A 49 4.28 4.62 -20.71
CA ILE A 49 4.77 3.42 -21.40
C ILE A 49 3.98 2.15 -21.09
N GLY A 50 2.97 2.23 -20.22
CA GLY A 50 2.20 1.08 -19.77
C GLY A 50 2.93 0.22 -18.74
N ILE A 51 2.17 -0.58 -17.99
CA ILE A 51 2.71 -1.57 -17.04
C ILE A 51 2.04 -2.91 -17.36
N LEU A 52 2.85 -3.95 -17.63
CA LEU A 52 2.36 -5.31 -17.85
C LEU A 52 2.37 -6.13 -16.55
N ARG A 53 3.47 -6.06 -15.79
CA ARG A 53 3.65 -6.71 -14.48
C ARG A 53 4.57 -5.84 -13.62
N GLY A 54 4.40 -5.92 -12.30
CA GLY A 54 5.23 -5.19 -11.35
C GLY A 54 5.42 -5.97 -10.05
N SER A 55 6.57 -5.76 -9.42
CA SER A 55 6.86 -6.18 -8.05
C SER A 55 7.47 -5.01 -7.31
N ILE A 56 7.14 -4.86 -6.04
CA ILE A 56 7.63 -3.77 -5.21
C ILE A 56 8.26 -4.32 -3.94
N THR A 57 9.35 -3.69 -3.53
CA THR A 57 9.97 -3.88 -2.22
C THR A 57 10.24 -2.50 -1.66
N THR A 58 9.83 -2.25 -0.41
CA THR A 58 10.15 -1.02 0.30
C THR A 58 11.16 -1.35 1.39
N LEU A 59 12.23 -0.56 1.47
CA LEU A 59 12.94 -0.39 2.72
C LEU A 59 12.16 0.64 3.52
N HIS A 60 11.72 0.27 4.73
CA HIS A 60 10.83 1.10 5.53
C HIS A 60 11.46 1.25 6.91
N ASP A 61 11.49 2.48 7.40
CA ASP A 61 12.00 2.76 8.73
C ASP A 61 11.08 2.16 9.82
N LEU A 62 11.63 1.95 11.00
CA LEU A 62 10.88 1.37 12.10
C LEU A 62 9.70 2.27 12.50
N THR A 63 8.59 1.65 12.92
CA THR A 63 7.40 2.36 13.39
C THR A 63 7.06 1.94 14.81
N ASN A 64 6.15 2.66 15.46
CA ASN A 64 5.65 2.34 16.81
C ASN A 64 4.96 0.96 16.92
N THR A 65 4.72 0.28 15.80
CA THR A 65 4.14 -1.08 15.78
C THR A 65 5.18 -2.19 15.91
N GLN A 66 6.48 -1.85 15.87
CA GLN A 66 7.59 -2.79 16.06
C GLN A 66 8.15 -2.68 17.48
N THR A 67 8.88 -3.70 17.92
CA THR A 67 9.37 -3.80 19.28
C THR A 67 10.80 -3.22 19.40
N LEU A 68 11.07 -2.48 20.48
CA LEU A 68 12.41 -1.92 20.73
C LEU A 68 13.41 -3.02 21.11
N LEU A 69 12.98 -3.93 21.98
CA LEU A 69 13.70 -5.15 22.35
C LEU A 69 12.95 -6.37 21.82
N ASP A 70 13.58 -7.53 21.86
CA ASP A 70 12.91 -8.78 21.51
C ASP A 70 11.71 -9.00 22.46
N ALA A 71 10.51 -9.21 21.90
CA ALA A 71 9.28 -9.36 22.67
C ALA A 71 8.25 -10.27 21.96
N PRO A 72 7.34 -10.94 22.70
CA PRO A 72 6.34 -11.81 22.10
C PRO A 72 5.48 -11.10 21.05
N HIS A 73 5.40 -11.67 19.85
CA HIS A 73 4.60 -11.14 18.76
C HIS A 73 4.13 -12.29 17.84
N LYS A 74 2.93 -12.17 17.26
CA LYS A 74 2.35 -13.20 16.36
C LYS A 74 3.18 -13.46 15.11
N ASP A 75 3.83 -12.41 14.61
CA ASP A 75 4.83 -12.47 13.55
C ASP A 75 6.21 -12.49 14.21
N LEU A 76 6.88 -13.64 14.16
CA LEU A 76 8.18 -13.88 14.81
C LEU A 76 9.30 -13.00 14.23
N ARG A 77 9.15 -12.46 13.02
CA ARG A 77 10.13 -11.50 12.46
C ARG A 77 9.98 -10.15 13.13
N ARG A 78 8.73 -9.72 13.37
CA ARG A 78 8.41 -8.47 14.09
C ARG A 78 8.62 -8.56 15.61
N ALA A 79 8.86 -9.76 16.13
CA ALA A 79 9.23 -9.98 17.53
C ALA A 79 10.66 -9.53 17.85
N ARG A 80 11.47 -9.18 16.85
CA ARG A 80 12.89 -8.83 17.00
C ARG A 80 13.10 -7.33 17.23
N ALA A 81 14.14 -6.99 17.99
CA ALA A 81 14.58 -5.63 18.28
C ALA A 81 14.78 -4.83 16.98
N ALA A 82 13.88 -3.89 16.72
CA ALA A 82 13.77 -3.20 15.43
C ALA A 82 14.98 -2.32 15.10
N GLY A 83 15.63 -1.73 16.10
CA GLY A 83 16.82 -0.91 15.90
C GLY A 83 18.10 -1.68 15.56
N LEU A 84 18.08 -3.01 15.67
CA LEU A 84 19.25 -3.88 15.47
C LEU A 84 19.00 -4.98 14.42
N SER A 85 17.87 -4.95 13.73
CA SER A 85 17.44 -6.03 12.84
C SER A 85 16.92 -5.51 11.50
N LEU A 86 17.24 -6.21 10.41
CA LEU A 86 16.46 -6.12 9.17
C LEU A 86 15.26 -7.07 9.30
N ILE A 87 14.04 -6.53 9.27
CA ILE A 87 12.80 -7.29 9.52
C ILE A 87 11.97 -7.41 8.23
N PRO A 88 12.02 -8.55 7.53
CA PRO A 88 11.15 -8.79 6.38
C PRO A 88 9.69 -8.94 6.81
N THR A 89 8.81 -8.11 6.26
CA THR A 89 7.37 -8.19 6.53
C THR A 89 6.57 -7.77 5.30
N SER A 90 5.28 -8.09 5.27
CA SER A 90 4.41 -7.72 4.16
C SER A 90 3.99 -6.25 4.23
N THR A 91 3.70 -5.67 3.08
CA THR A 91 3.06 -4.36 2.94
C THR A 91 1.74 -4.50 2.18
N GLY A 92 0.70 -3.79 2.60
CA GLY A 92 -0.58 -3.76 1.90
C GLY A 92 -0.58 -2.88 0.65
N SER A 93 0.54 -2.22 0.35
CA SER A 93 0.58 -1.14 -0.64
C SER A 93 0.42 -1.66 -2.07
N ALA A 94 0.93 -2.85 -2.39
CA ALA A 94 0.71 -3.45 -3.72
C ALA A 94 -0.79 -3.69 -3.98
N THR A 95 -1.53 -4.16 -2.98
CA THR A 95 -3.00 -4.31 -3.08
C THR A 95 -3.68 -2.95 -3.18
N ALA A 96 -3.24 -1.95 -2.41
CA ALA A 96 -3.81 -0.60 -2.45
C ALA A 96 -3.60 0.09 -3.81
N ILE A 97 -2.46 -0.16 -4.47
CA ILE A 97 -2.22 0.30 -5.85
C ILE A 97 -3.28 -0.26 -6.80
N GLY A 98 -3.67 -1.55 -6.67
CA GLY A 98 -4.76 -2.12 -7.48
C GLY A 98 -6.14 -1.50 -7.20
N LEU A 99 -6.36 -0.89 -6.02
CA LEU A 99 -7.60 -0.14 -5.75
C LEU A 99 -7.57 1.27 -6.35
N ILE A 100 -6.37 1.87 -6.42
CA ILE A 100 -6.16 3.20 -7.00
C ILE A 100 -6.18 3.14 -8.53
N PHE A 101 -5.57 2.11 -9.11
CA PHE A 101 -5.47 1.81 -10.55
C PHE A 101 -6.12 0.45 -10.84
N PRO A 102 -7.45 0.36 -10.95
CA PRO A 102 -8.18 -0.90 -11.15
C PRO A 102 -7.73 -1.70 -12.38
N GLU A 103 -7.28 -1.01 -13.43
CA GLU A 103 -6.74 -1.58 -14.66
C GLU A 103 -5.41 -2.32 -14.45
N LEU A 104 -4.69 -2.01 -13.36
CA LEU A 104 -3.47 -2.70 -12.93
C LEU A 104 -3.74 -3.72 -11.82
N ALA A 105 -5.00 -3.90 -11.41
CA ALA A 105 -5.33 -4.85 -10.37
C ALA A 105 -4.95 -6.27 -10.80
N VAL A 106 -4.23 -6.97 -9.92
CA VAL A 106 -3.93 -8.39 -10.10
C VAL A 106 -5.25 -9.13 -10.02
N ALA A 107 -5.77 -9.58 -11.17
CA ALA A 107 -6.84 -10.57 -11.18
C ALA A 107 -6.38 -11.74 -10.31
N ARG A 108 -7.15 -12.08 -9.28
CA ARG A 108 -6.97 -13.33 -8.54
C ARG A 108 -7.28 -14.48 -9.50
N GLY A 109 -6.27 -14.88 -10.27
CA GLY A 109 -6.41 -15.81 -11.39
C GLY A 109 -5.19 -15.76 -12.30
N LEU A 110 -4.03 -16.11 -11.75
CA LEU A 110 -2.92 -16.64 -12.54
C LEU A 110 -2.67 -18.06 -12.04
N ASP A 111 -3.57 -18.96 -12.44
CA ASP A 111 -3.19 -20.33 -12.77
C ASP A 111 -2.47 -20.25 -14.13
N ALA A 112 -1.14 -20.31 -14.08
CA ALA A 112 -0.23 -20.76 -15.15
C ALA A 112 1.17 -20.93 -14.56
#